data_AF-A0A3D2G540-F1
#
_entry.id   AF-A0A3D2G540-F1
#
_cell.length_a   1.000
_cell.length_b   1.000
_cell.length_c   1.000
_cell.angle_alpha   90.00
_cell.angle_beta   90.00
_cell.angle_gamma   90.00
#
_symmetry.space_group_name_H-M   'P 1'
#
loop_
_entity.id
_entity.type
_entity.pdbx_description
1 polymer ?
#
loop_
_entity_poly.entity_id
_entity_poly.type
_entity_poly.pdbx_seq_one_letter_code
_entity_poly.pdbx_strand_id
1 'polypeptide(L)'
;MGILNFSPFEEQPIFYSRNLLMDVIHHRIYSSKFAVNVLDLSHIELATEEDKSWSLDFWAKLFKTRTWEEMKMIAKDNEYFTEASNTLCDLYADFNVRERCRDREDYELEQKYLHDTIAQQGDKIIQQESMLAQKDDMLAQQAVELEEMKKKIQELTKALEDK
;
A
#
# COMPACT_ATOMS: atom_id res chain seq x y z
N MET A 1 11.77 22.00 12.51
CA MET A 1 13.14 21.49 12.34
C MET A 1 13.06 20.35 11.34
N GLY A 2 13.86 20.39 10.27
CA GLY A 2 14.00 19.30 9.31
C GLY A 2 15.22 18.44 9.64
N ILE A 3 15.11 17.14 9.46
CA ILE A 3 16.22 16.19 9.61
C ILE A 3 16.41 15.52 8.26
N LEU A 4 17.59 15.64 7.68
CA LEU A 4 17.90 15.16 6.34
C LEU A 4 18.98 14.08 6.41
N ASN A 5 18.86 13.06 5.57
CA ASN A 5 19.88 12.03 5.37
C ASN A 5 20.67 12.25 4.06
N PHE A 6 20.72 13.50 3.61
CA PHE A 6 21.47 13.97 2.44
C PHE A 6 21.81 15.45 2.66
N SER A 7 22.93 15.91 2.10
CA SER A 7 23.30 17.32 2.17
C SER A 7 22.53 18.11 1.11
N PRO A 8 21.81 19.19 1.49
CA PRO A 8 21.19 20.09 0.52
C PRO A 8 22.22 20.91 -0.27
N PHE A 9 23.46 21.02 0.22
CA PHE A 9 24.55 21.78 -0.41
C PHE A 9 25.86 20.98 -0.37
N GLU A 10 26.14 20.19 -1.41
CA GLU A 10 27.31 19.28 -1.45
C GLU A 10 28.67 20.00 -1.42
N GLU A 11 28.76 21.21 -2.01
CA GLU A 11 30.02 21.96 -2.07
C GLU A 11 30.41 22.59 -0.74
N GLN A 12 29.43 22.86 0.13
CA GLN A 12 29.62 23.50 1.43
C GLN A 12 28.67 22.86 2.46
N PRO A 13 28.94 21.60 2.84
CA PRO A 13 28.09 20.89 3.78
C PRO A 13 28.17 21.55 5.17
N ILE A 14 27.02 21.60 5.85
CA ILE A 14 26.91 22.13 7.21
C ILE A 14 26.06 21.15 8.02
N PHE A 15 26.56 20.76 9.20
CA PHE A 15 25.86 19.82 10.08
C PHE A 15 24.49 20.34 10.55
N TYR A 16 24.44 21.58 11.04
CA TYR A 16 23.22 22.21 11.50
C TYR A 16 23.12 23.62 10.93
N SER A 17 21.99 23.93 10.32
CA SER A 17 21.76 25.24 9.70
C SER A 17 20.45 25.85 10.15
N ARG A 18 20.46 27.18 10.34
CA ARG A 18 19.27 28.00 10.57
C ARG A 18 19.01 28.86 9.35
N ASN A 19 18.01 28.49 8.56
CA ASN A 19 17.72 29.12 7.28
C ASN A 19 16.56 30.10 7.42
N LEU A 20 16.73 31.32 6.91
CA LEU A 20 15.69 32.34 6.92
C LEU A 20 14.97 32.38 5.56
N LEU A 21 13.70 32.76 5.57
CA LEU A 21 12.96 33.02 4.34
C LEU A 21 13.38 34.36 3.74
N MET A 22 13.62 34.37 2.42
CA MET A 22 14.01 35.54 1.65
C MET A 22 13.06 35.76 0.49
N ASP A 23 12.66 37.02 0.26
CA ASP A 23 12.06 37.45 -0.99
C ASP A 23 13.12 37.39 -2.09
N VAL A 24 12.89 36.54 -3.10
CA VAL A 24 13.84 36.29 -4.18
C VAL A 24 13.99 37.49 -5.12
N ILE A 25 12.96 38.33 -5.27
CA ILE A 25 12.99 39.48 -6.21
C ILE A 25 13.81 40.63 -5.62
N HIS A 26 13.56 40.97 -4.35
CA HIS A 26 14.19 42.12 -3.71
C HIS A 26 15.36 41.74 -2.79
N HIS A 27 15.66 40.44 -2.64
CA HIS A 27 16.66 39.89 -1.73
C HIS A 27 16.51 40.36 -0.28
N ARG A 28 15.26 40.48 0.19
CA ARG A 28 14.94 40.93 1.56
C ARG A 28 14.58 39.74 2.43
N ILE A 29 15.21 39.65 3.60
CA ILE A 29 14.82 38.67 4.61
C ILE A 29 13.42 39.03 5.12
N TYR A 30 12.51 38.06 5.08
CA TYR A 30 11.12 38.28 5.47
C TYR A 30 11.02 38.59 6.98
N SER A 31 11.57 37.73 7.82
CA SER A 31 11.62 37.91 9.27
C SER A 31 12.67 37.00 9.91
N SER A 32 13.33 37.47 10.98
CA SER A 32 14.18 36.63 11.82
C SER A 32 13.40 35.77 12.82
N LYS A 33 12.09 36.01 12.98
CA LYS A 33 11.19 35.29 13.88
C LYS A 33 10.79 33.91 13.37
N PHE A 34 10.86 33.68 12.06
CA PHE A 34 10.55 32.41 11.43
C PHE A 34 11.80 31.89 10.73
N ALA A 35 12.24 30.70 11.10
CA ALA A 35 13.42 30.06 10.53
C ALA A 35 13.21 28.55 10.38
N VAL A 36 13.80 27.99 9.33
CA VAL A 36 13.87 26.55 9.11
C VAL A 36 15.22 26.06 9.62
N ASN A 37 15.19 25.40 10.77
CA ASN A 37 16.35 24.69 11.31
C ASN A 37 16.48 23.34 10.62
N VAL A 38 17.64 23.00 10.09
CA VAL A 38 17.92 21.75 9.38
C VAL A 38 19.11 21.05 10.03
N LEU A 39 18.95 19.78 10.35
CA LEU A 39 19.98 18.87 10.84
C LEU A 39 20.35 17.89 9.72
N ASP A 40 21.60 17.88 9.29
CA ASP A 40 22.13 17.00 8.26
C ASP A 40 22.83 15.78 8.89
N LEU A 41 22.24 14.60 8.71
CA LEU A 41 22.76 13.33 9.24
C LEU A 41 23.94 12.79 8.41
N SER A 42 24.19 13.30 7.21
CA SER A 42 25.30 12.85 6.37
C SER A 42 26.65 13.36 6.89
N HIS A 43 26.67 14.54 7.52
CA HIS A 43 27.88 15.24 7.94
C HIS A 43 27.94 15.53 9.44
N ILE A 44 27.71 14.51 10.26
CA ILE A 44 27.73 14.63 11.74
C ILE A 44 29.11 15.06 12.25
N GLU A 45 30.18 14.69 11.54
CA GLU A 45 31.56 15.08 11.82
C GLU A 45 31.80 16.59 11.77
N LEU A 46 30.92 17.35 11.10
CA LEU A 46 31.00 18.81 10.99
C LEU A 46 30.30 19.54 12.14
N ALA A 47 29.81 18.83 13.15
CA ALA A 47 29.18 19.44 14.31
C ALA A 47 30.12 20.40 15.04
N THR A 48 29.67 21.65 15.21
CA THR A 48 30.40 22.68 15.94
C THR A 48 30.33 22.44 17.45
N GLU A 49 31.16 23.13 18.23
CA GLU A 49 31.10 23.05 19.69
C GLU A 49 29.76 23.59 20.24
N GLU A 50 29.14 24.55 19.57
CA GLU A 50 27.79 25.01 19.92
C GLU A 50 26.77 23.87 19.69
N ASP A 51 26.82 23.20 18.55
CA ASP A 51 25.91 22.08 18.25
C ASP A 51 26.04 20.95 19.29
N LYS A 52 27.27 20.63 19.69
CA LYS A 52 27.57 19.64 20.74
C LYS A 52 27.09 20.09 22.11
N SER A 53 27.16 21.38 22.43
CA SER A 53 26.64 21.91 23.70
C SER A 53 25.13 21.70 23.83
N TRP A 54 24.41 21.67 22.71
CA TRP A 54 22.98 21.33 22.62
C TRP A 54 22.73 19.83 22.34
N SER A 55 23.78 19.00 22.35
CA SER A 55 23.74 17.56 22.07
C SER A 55 23.15 17.21 20.69
N LEU A 56 23.25 18.11 19.70
CA LEU A 56 22.70 17.86 18.36
C LEU A 56 23.45 16.72 17.64
N ASP A 57 24.77 16.64 17.78
CA ASP A 57 25.60 15.58 17.21
C ASP A 57 25.19 14.20 17.75
N PHE A 58 24.80 14.15 19.02
CA PHE A 58 24.31 12.96 19.67
C PHE A 58 22.94 12.55 19.13
N TRP A 59 21.98 13.48 19.05
CA TRP A 59 20.68 13.21 18.44
C TRP A 59 20.82 12.74 16.99
N ALA A 60 21.74 13.33 16.23
CA ALA A 60 22.02 12.89 14.86
C ALA A 60 22.53 11.45 14.81
N LYS A 61 23.45 11.06 15.70
CA LYS A 61 23.93 9.66 15.82
C LYS A 61 22.78 8.72 16.20
N LEU A 62 21.92 9.12 17.13
CA LEU A 62 20.75 8.35 17.56
C LEU A 62 19.82 8.07 16.37
N PHE A 63 19.45 9.10 15.60
CA PHE A 63 18.59 8.96 14.42
C PHE A 63 19.23 8.18 13.27
N LYS A 64 20.57 8.14 13.19
CA LYS A 64 21.30 7.42 12.15
C LYS A 64 21.54 5.93 12.47
N THR A 65 21.33 5.50 13.72
CA THR A 65 21.52 4.11 14.11
C THR A 65 20.61 3.15 13.37
N ARG A 66 21.09 1.92 13.14
CA ARG A 66 20.32 0.89 12.42
C ARG A 66 19.79 -0.20 13.33
N THR A 67 20.34 -0.33 14.52
CA THR A 67 20.01 -1.40 15.46
C THR A 67 19.62 -0.84 16.82
N TRP A 68 18.78 -1.59 17.55
CA TRP A 68 18.36 -1.21 18.89
C TRP A 68 19.52 -1.26 19.88
N GLU A 69 20.46 -2.17 19.68
CA GLU A 69 21.67 -2.29 20.48
C GLU A 69 22.54 -1.04 20.33
N GLU A 70 22.80 -0.57 19.10
CA GLU A 70 23.54 0.67 18.86
C GLU A 70 22.83 1.88 19.45
N MET A 71 21.51 1.97 19.28
CA MET A 71 20.70 3.05 19.84
C MET A 71 20.83 3.10 21.37
N LYS A 72 20.67 1.95 22.05
CA LYS A 72 20.81 1.83 23.51
C LYS A 72 22.23 2.13 23.98
N MET A 73 23.25 1.71 23.22
CA MET A 73 24.64 1.98 23.54
C MET A 73 24.96 3.46 23.49
N ILE A 74 24.45 4.18 22.49
CA ILE A 74 24.60 5.63 22.38
C ILE A 74 23.88 6.31 23.56
N ALA A 75 22.61 5.94 23.81
CA ALA A 75 21.75 6.54 24.82
C ALA A 75 22.20 6.34 26.29
N LYS A 76 23.01 5.32 26.57
CA LYS A 76 23.28 4.79 27.92
C LYS A 76 23.68 5.82 28.97
N ASP A 77 24.47 6.82 28.58
CA ASP A 77 25.07 7.78 29.52
C ASP A 77 24.21 9.03 29.72
N ASN A 78 23.00 9.09 29.15
CA ASN A 78 22.06 10.19 29.31
C ASN A 78 20.64 9.68 29.56
N GLU A 79 20.05 10.09 30.69
CA GLU A 79 18.73 9.63 31.13
C GLU A 79 17.62 9.97 30.13
N TYR A 80 17.59 11.21 29.62
CA TYR A 80 16.60 11.63 28.64
C TYR A 80 16.70 10.84 27.34
N PHE A 81 17.92 10.54 26.88
CA PHE A 81 18.13 9.77 25.66
C PHE A 81 17.82 8.29 25.87
N THR A 82 18.09 7.75 27.05
CA THR A 82 17.69 6.39 27.43
C THR A 82 16.16 6.26 27.42
N GLU A 83 15.46 7.21 28.03
CA GLU A 83 13.99 7.26 28.01
C GLU A 83 13.43 7.38 26.59
N ALA A 84 13.97 8.29 25.78
CA ALA A 84 13.57 8.48 24.39
C ALA A 84 13.80 7.20 23.55
N SER A 85 14.95 6.54 23.72
CA SER A 85 15.29 5.31 23.00
C SER A 85 14.37 4.15 23.38
N ASN A 86 14.05 4.01 24.68
CA ASN A 86 13.10 3.00 25.14
C ASN A 86 11.70 3.26 24.57
N THR A 87 11.25 4.51 24.61
CA THR A 87 9.95 4.92 24.03
C THR A 87 9.88 4.59 22.54
N LEU A 88 10.96 4.87 21.78
CA LEU A 88 11.04 4.52 20.36
C LEU A 88 11.02 3.00 20.13
N CYS A 89 11.70 2.22 20.97
CA CYS A 89 11.65 0.75 20.91
C CYS A 89 10.21 0.25 21.09
N ASP A 90 9.50 0.74 22.11
CA ASP A 90 8.15 0.31 22.45
C ASP A 90 7.15 0.69 21.34
N LEU A 91 7.24 1.92 20.82
CA LEU A 91 6.40 2.39 19.72
C LEU A 91 6.62 1.57 18.43
N TYR A 92 7.86 1.21 18.11
CA TYR A 92 8.16 0.41 16.92
C TYR A 92 7.73 -1.05 17.07
N ALA A 93 7.87 -1.62 18.27
CA ALA A 93 7.35 -2.95 18.57
C ALA A 93 5.82 -3.00 18.38
N ASP A 94 5.10 -2.00 18.89
CA ASP A 94 3.65 -1.87 18.71
C ASP A 94 3.28 -1.66 17.22
N PHE A 95 4.00 -0.79 16.50
CA PHE A 95 3.79 -0.57 15.06
C PHE A 95 3.90 -1.86 14.24
N ASN A 96 4.95 -2.66 14.46
CA ASN A 96 5.14 -3.93 13.73
C ASN A 96 4.09 -4.99 14.07
N VAL A 97 3.56 -4.98 15.29
CA VAL A 97 2.44 -5.85 15.65
C VAL A 97 1.18 -5.39 14.92
N ARG A 98 0.89 -4.08 14.92
CA ARG A 98 -0.27 -3.51 14.24
C ARG A 98 -0.26 -3.74 12.74
N GLU A 99 0.87 -3.54 12.06
CA GLU A 99 0.99 -3.80 10.62
C GLU A 99 0.75 -5.28 10.30
N ARG A 100 1.36 -6.19 11.06
CA ARG A 100 1.11 -7.64 10.84
C ARG A 100 -0.35 -8.02 11.08
N CYS A 101 -1.03 -7.38 12.03
CA CYS A 101 -2.47 -7.59 12.21
C CYS A 101 -3.27 -7.06 11.01
N ARG A 102 -2.92 -5.88 10.49
CA ARG A 102 -3.57 -5.32 9.29
C ARG A 102 -3.36 -6.20 8.07
N ASP A 103 -2.13 -6.62 7.79
CA ASP A 103 -1.81 -7.53 6.68
C ASP A 103 -2.63 -8.82 6.75
N ARG A 104 -2.82 -9.33 7.97
CA ARG A 104 -3.65 -10.52 8.22
C ARG A 104 -5.13 -10.25 7.94
N GLU A 105 -5.67 -9.15 8.44
CA GLU A 105 -7.08 -8.76 8.21
C GLU A 105 -7.36 -8.56 6.72
N ASP A 106 -6.46 -7.88 6.00
CA ASP A 106 -6.56 -7.67 4.56
C ASP A 106 -6.52 -9.00 3.79
N TYR A 107 -5.59 -9.90 4.15
CA TYR A 107 -5.53 -11.24 3.55
C TYR A 107 -6.82 -12.03 3.80
N GLU A 108 -7.33 -12.05 5.03
CA GLU A 108 -8.56 -12.76 5.39
C GLU A 108 -9.79 -12.19 4.62
N LEU A 109 -9.84 -10.87 4.43
CA LEU A 109 -10.88 -10.19 3.65
C LEU A 109 -10.80 -10.57 2.16
N GLU A 110 -9.62 -10.56 1.57
CA GLU A 110 -9.41 -10.97 0.18
C GLU A 110 -9.80 -12.42 -0.06
N GLN A 111 -9.42 -13.32 0.85
CA GLN A 111 -9.80 -14.75 0.76
C GLN A 111 -11.31 -14.93 0.81
N LYS A 112 -11.99 -14.21 1.71
CA LYS A 112 -13.45 -14.25 1.79
C LYS A 112 -14.10 -13.75 0.51
N TYR A 113 -13.64 -12.61 -0.02
CA TYR A 113 -14.15 -12.05 -1.27
C TYR A 113 -13.99 -13.02 -2.45
N LEU A 114 -12.83 -13.67 -2.55
CA LEU A 114 -12.57 -14.67 -3.58
C LEU A 114 -13.52 -15.86 -3.44
N HIS A 115 -13.68 -16.38 -2.22
CA HIS A 115 -14.57 -17.52 -1.95
C HIS A 115 -16.03 -17.18 -2.29
N ASP A 116 -16.51 -16.00 -1.89
CA ASP A 116 -17.87 -15.53 -2.18
C ASP A 116 -18.07 -15.37 -3.69
N THR A 117 -17.05 -14.86 -4.41
CA THR A 117 -17.09 -14.73 -5.87
C THR A 117 -17.17 -16.10 -6.56
N ILE A 118 -16.37 -17.07 -6.12
CA ILE A 118 -16.38 -18.43 -6.65
C ILE A 118 -17.75 -19.09 -6.40
N ALA A 119 -18.32 -18.93 -5.20
CA ALA A 119 -19.64 -19.46 -4.87
C ALA A 119 -20.72 -18.87 -5.79
N GLN A 120 -20.74 -17.55 -5.98
CA GLN A 120 -21.68 -16.88 -6.89
C GLN A 120 -21.52 -17.33 -8.34
N GLN A 121 -20.28 -17.57 -8.79
CA GLN A 121 -20.04 -18.11 -10.13
C GLN A 121 -20.52 -19.56 -10.25
N GLY A 122 -20.31 -20.37 -9.21
CA GLY A 122 -20.85 -21.74 -9.13
C GLY A 122 -22.38 -21.77 -9.26
N ASP A 123 -23.07 -20.91 -8.51
CA ASP A 123 -24.54 -20.80 -8.59
C ASP A 123 -25.02 -20.40 -9.99
N LYS A 124 -24.31 -19.47 -10.65
CA LYS A 124 -24.61 -19.07 -12.03
C LYS A 124 -24.40 -20.20 -13.03
N ILE A 125 -23.34 -21.00 -12.86
CA ILE A 125 -23.09 -22.17 -13.71
C ILE A 125 -24.23 -23.18 -13.57
N ILE A 126 -24.64 -23.51 -12.33
CA ILE A 126 -25.75 -24.44 -12.09
C ILE A 126 -27.05 -23.94 -12.74
N GLN A 127 -27.34 -22.63 -12.62
CA GLN A 127 -28.51 -22.03 -13.28
C GLN A 127 -28.42 -22.13 -14.81
N GLN A 128 -27.25 -21.87 -15.39
CA GLN A 128 -27.01 -21.98 -16.83
C GLN A 128 -27.14 -23.42 -17.33
N GLU A 129 -26.59 -24.40 -16.61
CA GLU A 129 -26.73 -25.82 -16.92
C GLU A 129 -28.20 -26.26 -16.90
N SER A 130 -28.98 -25.83 -15.89
CA SER A 130 -30.41 -26.11 -15.85
C SER A 130 -31.17 -25.49 -17.03
N MET A 131 -30.83 -24.27 -17.44
CA MET A 131 -31.45 -23.62 -18.59
C MET A 131 -31.06 -24.30 -19.91
N LEU A 132 -29.80 -24.77 -20.03
CA LEU A 132 -29.34 -25.52 -21.20
C LEU A 132 -30.08 -26.85 -21.33
N ALA A 133 -30.20 -27.61 -20.23
CA ALA A 133 -30.96 -28.86 -20.21
C ALA A 133 -32.42 -28.67 -20.67
N GLN A 134 -33.09 -27.62 -20.16
CA GLN A 134 -34.46 -27.29 -20.61
C GLN A 134 -34.52 -26.94 -22.10
N LYS A 135 -33.53 -26.21 -22.63
CA LYS A 135 -33.48 -25.89 -24.06
C LYS A 135 -33.22 -27.12 -24.93
N ASP A 136 -32.36 -28.02 -24.48
CA ASP A 136 -32.10 -29.28 -25.18
C ASP A 136 -33.36 -30.15 -25.26
N ASP A 137 -34.13 -30.23 -24.16
CA ASP A 137 -35.43 -30.92 -24.13
C ASP A 137 -36.43 -30.29 -25.12
N MET A 138 -36.50 -28.95 -25.17
CA MET A 138 -37.37 -28.24 -26.12
C MET A 138 -36.94 -28.46 -27.58
N LEU A 139 -35.64 -28.46 -27.86
CA LEU A 139 -35.11 -28.73 -29.20
C LEU A 139 -35.41 -30.16 -29.64
N ALA A 140 -35.30 -31.14 -28.73
CA ALA A 140 -35.67 -32.52 -29.01
C ALA A 140 -37.17 -32.65 -29.35
N GLN A 141 -38.05 -31.97 -28.62
CA GLN A 141 -39.49 -31.94 -28.91
C GLN A 141 -39.78 -31.33 -30.29
N GLN A 142 -39.19 -30.17 -30.59
CA GLN A 142 -39.35 -29.51 -31.90
C GLN A 142 -38.83 -30.36 -33.07
N ALA A 143 -37.75 -31.12 -32.87
CA ALA A 143 -37.23 -32.02 -33.90
C ALA A 143 -38.23 -33.14 -34.24
N VAL A 144 -38.89 -33.71 -33.22
CA VAL A 144 -39.94 -34.73 -33.40
C VAL A 144 -41.13 -34.15 -34.17
N GLU A 145 -41.63 -32.97 -33.77
CA GLU A 145 -42.75 -32.30 -34.44
C GLU A 145 -42.43 -31.98 -35.92
N LEU A 146 -41.21 -31.52 -36.20
CA LEU A 146 -40.76 -31.27 -37.58
C LEU A 146 -40.73 -32.55 -38.41
N GLU A 147 -40.32 -33.67 -37.83
CA GLU A 147 -40.30 -34.95 -38.53
C GLU A 147 -41.71 -35.49 -38.80
N GLU A 148 -42.64 -35.33 -37.85
CA GLU A 148 -44.06 -35.64 -38.06
C GLU A 148 -44.69 -34.77 -39.14
N MET A 149 -44.44 -33.46 -39.12
CA MET A 149 -44.92 -32.55 -40.17
C MET A 149 -44.36 -32.91 -41.54
N LYS A 150 -43.07 -33.26 -41.64
CA LYS A 150 -42.45 -33.72 -42.89
C LYS A 150 -43.13 -34.99 -43.43
N LYS A 151 -43.43 -35.96 -42.57
CA LYS A 151 -44.15 -37.18 -42.96
C LYS A 151 -45.54 -36.85 -43.51
N LYS A 152 -46.32 -36.02 -42.83
CA LYS A 152 -47.64 -35.57 -43.31
C LYS A 152 -47.58 -34.86 -44.65
N ILE A 153 -46.58 -33.99 -44.87
CA ILE A 153 -46.40 -33.32 -46.15
C ILE A 153 -46.10 -34.34 -47.26
N GLN A 154 -45.21 -35.31 -47.02
CA GLN A 154 -44.93 -36.38 -48.00
C GLN A 154 -46.17 -37.21 -48.35
N GLU A 155 -46.99 -37.59 -47.36
CA GLU A 155 -48.24 -38.32 -47.59
C GLU A 155 -49.23 -37.53 -48.44
N LEU A 156 -49.43 -36.25 -48.12
CA LEU A 156 -50.30 -35.36 -48.90
C LEU A 156 -49.79 -35.13 -50.32
N THR A 157 -48.47 -35.06 -50.51
CA THR A 157 -47.85 -34.85 -51.82
C THR A 157 -48.05 -36.07 -52.72
N LYS A 158 -47.85 -37.29 -52.20
CA LYS A 158 -48.15 -38.54 -52.93
C LYS A 158 -49.63 -38.64 -53.32
N ALA A 159 -50.53 -38.31 -52.40
CA ALA A 159 -51.97 -38.34 -52.67
C ALA A 159 -52.42 -37.34 -53.75
N LEU A 160 -51.61 -36.32 -54.04
CA LEU A 160 -51.83 -35.35 -55.11
C LEU A 160 -51.24 -35.80 -56.45
N GLU A 161 -50.15 -36.58 -56.43
CA GLU A 161 -49.51 -37.15 -57.63
C GLU A 161 -50.26 -38.38 -58.19
N ASP A 162 -50.98 -39.13 -57.35
CA ASP A 162 -51.78 -40.31 -57.74
C ASP A 162 -53.19 -39.94 -58.31
N LYS A 163 -53.46 -38.66 -58.56
CA LYS A 163 -54.71 -38.14 -59.15
C LYS A 163 -54.51 -37.61 -60.57
#